data_AF-S6VA71-F1
#
_entry.id   AF-S6VA71-F1
#
_cell.length_a   1.000
_cell.length_b   1.000
_cell.length_c   1.000
_cell.angle_alpha   90.00
_cell.angle_beta   90.00
_cell.angle_gamma   90.00
#
_symmetry.space_group_name_H-M   'P 1'
#
loop_
_entity.id
_entity.type
_entity.pdbx_description
1 polymer ?
#
loop_
_entity_poly.entity_id
_entity_poly.type
_entity_poly.pdbx_seq_one_letter_code
_entity_poly.pdbx_strand_id
1 'polypeptide(L)' 'MDFDNATLVTEQVIKGDTVHWVRFGWSVSDGLEVGISTRWNAGGEPVSFALDEFRAALEKLDELIETHVPIR' A
#
# COMPACT_ATOMS: atom_id res chain seq x y z
N MET A 1 5.44 6.44 23.68
CA MET A 1 4.78 6.28 22.37
C MET A 1 5.89 5.93 21.41
N ASP A 2 5.73 4.83 20.68
CA ASP A 2 6.68 4.41 19.65
C ASP A 2 6.34 5.21 18.38
N PHE A 3 7.30 5.97 17.89
CA PHE A 3 7.13 6.82 16.69
C PHE A 3 7.78 6.19 15.46
N ASP A 4 8.42 5.03 15.62
CA ASP A 4 9.10 4.32 14.56
C ASP A 4 8.07 3.48 13.80
N ASN A 5 7.42 4.10 12.81
CA ASN A 5 6.54 3.41 11.89
C ASN A 5 7.21 3.27 10.53
N ALA A 6 7.37 2.03 10.07
CA ALA A 6 7.81 1.71 8.72
C ALA A 6 6.65 1.08 7.96
N THR A 7 6.06 1.84 7.04
CA THR A 7 4.96 1.38 6.19
C THR A 7 5.46 1.11 4.78
N LEU A 8 5.19 -0.08 4.25
CA LEU A 8 5.45 -0.39 2.85
C LEU A 8 4.47 0.39 1.98
N VAL A 9 4.97 1.04 0.93
CA VAL A 9 4.17 1.83 -0.01
C VAL A 9 4.45 1.40 -1.44
N THR A 10 3.48 1.61 -2.31
CA THR A 10 3.61 1.44 -3.76
C THR A 10 3.10 2.69 -4.48
N GLU A 11 3.75 3.06 -5.58
CA GLU A 11 3.24 4.06 -6.52
C GLU A 11 2.29 3.38 -7.50
N GLN A 12 1.00 3.69 -7.39
CA GLN A 12 -0.05 3.12 -8.23
C GLN A 12 -0.46 4.07 -9.35
N VAL A 13 -0.54 3.55 -10.58
CA VAL A 13 -1.08 4.24 -11.75
C VAL A 13 -2.17 3.38 -12.37
N ILE A 14 -3.33 3.97 -12.66
CA ILE A 14 -4.42 3.29 -13.38
C ILE A 14 -4.42 3.77 -14.83
N LYS A 15 -4.36 2.84 -15.78
CA LYS A 15 -4.38 3.14 -17.21
C LYS A 15 -5.36 2.22 -17.92
N GLY A 16 -6.49 2.79 -18.34
CA GLY A 16 -7.60 1.99 -18.87
C GLY A 16 -8.05 0.96 -17.83
N ASP A 17 -8.07 -0.31 -18.23
CA ASP A 17 -8.53 -1.43 -17.39
C ASP A 17 -7.38 -2.15 -16.67
N THR A 18 -6.24 -1.47 -16.48
CA THR A 18 -5.05 -2.05 -15.82
C THR A 18 -4.56 -1.17 -14.68
N VAL A 19 -4.26 -1.81 -13.55
CA VAL A 19 -3.56 -1.21 -12.41
C VAL A 19 -2.08 -1.54 -12.53
N HIS A 20 -1.23 -0.51 -12.45
CA HIS A 20 0.22 -0.64 -12.45
C HIS A 20 0.77 -0.21 -11.09
N TRP A 21 1.51 -1.09 -10.45
CA TRP A 21 2.39 -0.76 -9.33
C TRP A 21 3.78 -0.52 -9.88
N VAL A 22 4.14 0.75 -10.01
CA VAL A 22 5.31 1.21 -10.79
C VAL A 22 6.59 1.16 -9.97
N ARG A 23 6.51 1.48 -8.68
CA ARG A 23 7.63 1.47 -7.74
C ARG A 23 7.17 1.11 -6.34
N PHE A 24 8.03 0.42 -5.59
CA PHE A 24 7.81 0.07 -4.20
C PHE A 24 8.78 0.85 -3.31
N GLY A 25 8.36 1.18 -2.10
CA GLY A 25 9.21 1.92 -1.16
C GLY A 25 8.77 1.74 0.28
N TRP A 26 9.54 2.35 1.16
CA TRP A 26 9.25 2.42 2.58
C TRP A 26 8.99 3.86 2.96
N SER A 27 7.83 4.10 3.55
CA SER A 27 7.50 5.34 4.24
C SER A 27 7.95 5.17 5.68
N VAL A 28 8.95 5.95 6.10
CA VAL A 28 9.47 5.95 7.48
C VAL A 28 9.22 7.32 8.09
N SER A 29 8.61 7.34 9.27
CA SER A 29 8.64 8.50 10.17
C SER A 29 9.73 8.27 11.21
N ASP A 30 10.71 9.17 11.27
CA ASP A 30 11.74 9.13 12.31
C ASP A 30 11.37 10.13 13.42
N GLY A 31 10.78 9.62 14.50
CA GLY A 31 10.51 10.41 15.71
C GLY A 31 9.55 11.61 15.55
N LEU A 32 9.90 12.71 16.23
CA LEU A 32 9.12 13.96 16.35
C LEU A 32 9.29 14.91 15.14
N GLU A 33 10.15 14.57 14.17
CA GLU A 33 10.30 15.38 12.98
C GLU A 33 9.08 15.21 12.07
N VAL A 34 8.42 16.32 11.77
CA VAL A 34 7.25 16.38 10.90
C VAL A 34 7.73 16.22 9.45
N GLY A 35 8.02 14.98 9.05
CA GLY A 35 8.50 14.66 7.71
C GLY A 35 8.42 13.17 7.43
N ILE A 36 7.36 12.76 6.71
CA ILE A 36 7.34 11.41 6.14
C ILE A 36 8.31 11.42 4.95
N SER A 37 9.38 10.63 5.05
CA SER A 37 10.27 10.38 3.91
C SER A 37 9.94 9.03 3.29
N THR A 38 9.76 9.02 1.96
CA THR A 38 9.60 7.77 1.21
C THR A 38 10.91 7.39 0.57
N ARG A 39 11.47 6.26 1.01
CA ARG A 39 12.64 5.64 0.38
C ARG A 39 12.17 4.62 -0.65
N TRP A 40 12.37 4.93 -1.94
CA TRP A 40 12.07 4.01 -3.03
C TRP A 40 13.12 2.90 -3.13
N ASN A 41 12.65 1.66 -3.31
CA ASN A 41 13.50 0.50 -3.54
C ASN A 41 13.94 0.48 -5.00
N ALA A 42 15.25 0.45 -5.25
CA ALA A 42 15.79 0.51 -6.62
C ALA A 42 15.58 -0.78 -7.44
N GLY A 43 15.23 -1.90 -6.80
CA GLY A 43 15.17 -3.23 -7.43
C GLY A 43 13.77 -3.85 -7.56
N GLY A 44 12.70 -3.11 -7.25
CA GLY A 44 11.34 -3.63 -7.41
C GLY A 44 10.89 -3.59 -8.86
N GLU A 45 10.63 -4.75 -9.46
CA GLU A 45 10.02 -4.80 -10.80
C GLU A 45 8.56 -4.33 -10.74
N PRO A 46 8.10 -3.52 -11.71
CA PRO A 46 6.70 -3.14 -11.77
C PRO A 46 5.78 -4.35 -11.90
N VAL A 47 4.65 -4.32 -11.21
CA VAL A 47 3.63 -5.37 -11.29
C VAL A 47 2.34 -4.78 -11.84
N SER A 48 1.63 -5.54 -12.67
CA SER A 48 0.37 -5.09 -13.28
C SER A 48 -0.72 -6.13 -13.11
N PHE A 49 -1.95 -5.65 -12.91
CA PHE A 49 -3.13 -6.48 -12.68
C PHE A 49 -4.32 -5.90 -13.46
N ALA A 50 -5.30 -6.74 -13.80
CA ALA A 50 -6.56 -6.25 -14.33
C ALA A 50 -7.31 -5.44 -13.24
N LEU A 51 -7.94 -4.35 -13.64
CA LEU A 51 -8.58 -3.42 -12.70
C LEU A 51 -9.79 -4.03 -11.99
N ASP A 52 -10.53 -4.90 -12.67
CA ASP A 52 -11.65 -5.65 -12.12
C ASP A 52 -11.19 -6.68 -11.08
N GLU A 53 -10.14 -7.45 -11.37
CA GLU A 53 -9.52 -8.38 -10.42
C GLU A 53 -9.01 -7.66 -9.17
N PHE A 54 -8.34 -6.51 -9.36
CA PHE A 54 -7.86 -5.71 -8.25
C PHE A 54 -9.00 -5.20 -7.35
N ARG A 55 -10.09 -4.72 -7.94
CA ARG A 55 -11.28 -4.27 -7.18
C ARG A 55 -11.94 -5.40 -6.41
N ALA A 56 -12.14 -6.56 -7.04
CA ALA A 56 -12.69 -7.73 -6.37
C ALA A 56 -11.81 -8.19 -5.19
N ALA A 57 -10.48 -8.06 -5.32
CA ALA A 57 -9.56 -8.35 -4.23
C ALA A 57 -9.69 -7.37 -3.05
N LEU A 58 -9.93 -6.07 -3.33
CA LEU A 58 -10.18 -5.07 -2.28
C LEU A 58 -11.50 -5.33 -1.55
N GLU A 59 -12.58 -5.63 -2.27
CA GLU A 59 -13.88 -5.96 -1.67
C GLU A 59 -13.76 -7.17 -0.73
N LYS A 60 -13.06 -8.21 -1.17
CA LYS A 60 -12.79 -9.40 -0.34
C LYS A 60 -11.94 -9.08 0.89
N LEU A 61 -10.99 -8.15 0.79
CA LEU A 61 -10.20 -7.72 1.93
C LEU A 61 -11.07 -7.01 2.96
N ASP A 62 -11.96 -6.11 2.51
CA ASP A 62 -12.88 -5.40 3.39
C ASP A 62 -13.81 -6.38 4.13
N GLU A 63 -14.36 -7.38 3.43
CA GLU A 63 -15.15 -8.45 4.05
C GLU A 63 -14.36 -9.23 5.13
N LEU A 64 -13.06 -9.50 4.88
CA LEU A 64 -12.20 -10.18 5.84
C LEU A 64 -11.93 -9.33 7.08
N ILE A 65 -11.74 -8.01 6.90
CA ILE A 65 -11.57 -7.06 8.00
C ILE A 65 -12.84 -7.01 8.85
N GLU A 66 -14.01 -6.85 8.22
CA GLU A 66 -15.30 -6.79 8.92
C GLU A 66 -15.62 -8.06 9.70
N THR A 67 -15.26 -9.23 9.17
CA THR A 67 -15.48 -10.52 9.84
C THR A 67 -14.49 -10.81 10.97
N HIS A 68 -13.31 -10.18 11.00
CA HIS A 68 -12.26 -10.46 11.99
C HIS A 68 -12.03 -9.34 13.02
N VAL A 69 -12.70 -8.19 12.90
CA VAL A 69 -12.68 -7.17 13.95
C VAL A 69 -13.72 -7.52 15.02
N PRO A 70 -13.33 -7.87 16.27
CA PRO A 70 -14.30 -7.98 17.34
C PRO A 70 -14.89 -6.58 17.57
N ILE A 71 -16.22 -6.49 17.53
CA ILE A 71 -16.97 -5.28 17.90
C ILE A 71 -16.45 -4.85 19.29
N ARG A 72 -15.81 -3.68 19.35
CA ARG A 72 -15.40 -3.03 20.59
C ARG A 72 -16.55 -2.24 21.18
#